data_AF-A0A2N8ZBA7-F1
#
_entry.id   AF-A0A2N8ZBA7-F1
#
_cell.length_a   1.000
_cell.length_b   1.000
_cell.length_c   1.000
_cell.angle_alpha   90.00
_cell.angle_beta   90.00
_cell.angle_gamma   90.00
#
_symmetry.space_group_name_H-M   'P 1'
#
loop_
_entity.id
_entity.type
_entity.pdbx_description
1 polymer ?
#
loop_
_entity_poly.entity_id
_entity_poly.type
_entity_poly.pdbx_seq_one_letter_code
_entity_poly.pdbx_strand_id
1 'polypeptide(L)'
;MGFNFILISSLSMSLPPCPNCQSEYVYQDQNNLLCPECAYEWNPVEEQESAEAAAIKDVNGAKLEQGDKVIFIKDLKIKGSSKVLKIGAKGVIRRIVEGKDHQLDCKIDGIGEMMVTAKYVKKA
;
A
#
# COMPACT_ATOMS: atom_id res chain seq x y z
N MET A 1 -35.61 8.40 38.89
CA MET A 1 -35.57 8.33 37.41
C MET A 1 -34.30 8.99 36.92
N GLY A 2 -33.22 8.22 36.76
CA GLY A 2 -31.98 8.71 36.16
C GLY A 2 -32.08 8.52 34.66
N PHE A 3 -32.24 9.62 33.92
CA PHE A 3 -32.18 9.59 32.46
C PHE A 3 -30.74 9.29 32.05
N ASN A 4 -30.55 8.08 31.51
CA ASN A 4 -29.35 7.65 30.80
C ASN A 4 -29.19 8.52 29.55
N PHE A 5 -28.46 9.63 29.67
CA PHE A 5 -27.90 10.33 28.51
C PHE A 5 -26.62 9.59 28.11
N ILE A 6 -26.80 8.54 27.32
CA ILE A 6 -25.72 7.92 26.56
C ILE A 6 -25.21 9.03 25.63
N LEU A 7 -24.03 9.55 25.96
CA LEU A 7 -23.22 10.42 25.10
C LEU A 7 -22.87 9.65 23.82
N ILE A 8 -23.79 9.62 22.86
CA ILE A 8 -23.48 9.40 21.45
C ILE A 8 -23.04 10.76 20.92
N SER A 9 -21.92 11.27 21.46
CA SER A 9 -21.37 12.54 21.03
C SER A 9 -20.48 12.27 19.83
N SER A 10 -21.01 12.68 18.67
CA SER A 10 -20.23 13.33 17.62
C SER A 10 -19.33 12.41 16.79
N LEU A 11 -19.96 11.70 15.85
CA LEU A 11 -19.41 11.55 14.50
C LEU A 11 -19.20 12.96 13.93
N SER A 12 -18.06 13.59 14.24
CA SER A 12 -17.56 14.71 13.46
C SER A 12 -17.19 14.18 12.08
N MET A 13 -18.13 14.25 11.13
CA MET A 13 -17.86 14.04 9.69
C MET A 13 -17.01 15.21 9.16
N SER A 14 -15.79 15.35 9.66
CA SER A 14 -14.79 16.19 9.01
C SER A 14 -14.31 15.42 7.80
N LEU A 15 -14.90 15.72 6.64
CA LEU A 15 -14.41 15.22 5.35
C LEU A 15 -12.92 15.59 5.21
N PRO A 16 -12.08 14.71 4.65
CA PRO A 16 -10.66 15.01 4.51
C PRO A 16 -10.48 16.26 3.65
N PRO A 17 -9.45 17.09 3.94
CA PRO A 17 -9.15 18.24 3.11
C PRO A 17 -8.80 17.79 1.69
N CYS A 18 -9.02 18.69 0.72
CA CYS A 18 -8.72 18.37 -0.67
C CYS A 18 -7.24 18.01 -0.86
N PRO A 19 -6.88 16.87 -1.48
CA PRO A 19 -5.49 16.48 -1.66
C PRO A 19 -4.72 17.38 -2.64
N ASN A 20 -5.42 18.11 -3.52
CA ASN A 20 -4.83 19.00 -4.50
C ASN A 20 -4.54 20.41 -3.97
N CYS A 21 -5.47 20.99 -3.19
CA CYS A 21 -5.34 22.38 -2.70
C CYS A 21 -5.34 22.53 -1.17
N GLN A 22 -5.47 21.43 -0.42
CA GLN A 22 -5.53 21.40 1.06
C GLN A 22 -6.68 22.20 1.68
N SER A 23 -7.69 22.58 0.88
CA SER A 23 -8.88 23.26 1.37
C SER A 23 -9.73 22.34 2.25
N GLU A 24 -10.20 22.87 3.38
CA GLU A 24 -11.13 22.20 4.30
C GLU A 24 -12.57 22.21 3.78
N TYR A 25 -12.86 23.03 2.77
CA TYR A 25 -14.18 23.12 2.14
C TYR A 25 -14.31 22.01 1.11
N VAL A 26 -14.66 20.81 1.56
CA VAL A 26 -14.93 19.65 0.71
C VAL A 26 -16.37 19.23 0.93
N TYR A 27 -17.09 18.92 -0.14
CA TYR A 27 -18.45 18.38 -0.05
C TYR A 27 -18.52 17.02 -0.74
N GLN A 28 -19.33 16.14 -0.19
CA GLN A 28 -19.58 14.82 -0.77
C GLN A 28 -20.75 14.91 -1.75
N ASP A 29 -20.55 14.48 -2.99
CA ASP A 29 -21.61 14.22 -3.97
C ASP A 29 -21.65 12.71 -4.25
N GLN A 30 -22.71 12.06 -3.77
CA GLN A 30 -22.87 10.60 -3.81
C GLN A 30 -21.67 9.87 -3.16
N ASN A 31 -20.80 9.25 -3.95
CA ASN A 31 -19.60 8.52 -3.50
C ASN A 31 -18.31 9.34 -3.68
N ASN A 32 -18.39 10.50 -4.33
CA ASN A 32 -17.24 11.34 -4.64
C ASN A 32 -17.16 12.52 -3.66
N LEU A 33 -15.95 13.00 -3.42
CA LEU A 33 -15.64 14.23 -2.73
C LEU A 33 -15.23 15.28 -3.77
N LEU A 34 -15.85 16.46 -3.68
CA LEU A 34 -15.62 17.56 -4.59
C LEU A 34 -15.10 18.77 -3.80
N CYS A 35 -14.08 19.40 -4.36
CA CYS A 35 -13.56 20.67 -3.87
C CYS A 35 -14.09 21.83 -4.72
N PRO A 36 -14.86 22.79 -4.16
CA PRO A 36 -15.35 23.95 -4.87
C PRO A 36 -14.25 24.97 -5.20
N GLU A 37 -13.10 24.94 -4.52
CA GLU A 37 -12.00 25.87 -4.79
C GLU A 37 -11.17 25.48 -6.01
N CYS A 38 -10.97 24.18 -6.25
CA CYS A 38 -10.12 23.71 -7.35
C CYS A 38 -10.84 22.80 -8.35
N ALA A 39 -12.14 22.52 -8.14
CA ALA A 39 -12.93 21.58 -8.93
C ALA A 39 -12.32 20.16 -9.00
N TYR A 40 -11.48 19.79 -8.03
CA TYR A 40 -10.93 18.45 -7.93
C TYR A 40 -12.00 17.52 -7.34
N GLU A 41 -12.24 16.42 -8.05
CA GLU A 41 -13.17 15.36 -7.67
C GLU A 41 -12.37 14.07 -7.43
N TRP A 42 -12.62 13.41 -6.31
CA TRP A 42 -11.98 12.13 -5.98
C TRP A 42 -12.92 11.25 -5.18
N ASN A 43 -12.79 9.93 -5.31
CA ASN A 43 -13.57 8.98 -4.54
C ASN A 43 -12.66 8.31 -3.50
N PRO A 44 -12.81 8.61 -2.20
CA PRO A 44 -11.96 8.04 -1.16
C PRO A 44 -12.14 6.52 -1.05
N VAL A 45 -13.31 5.98 -1.43
CA VAL A 45 -13.56 4.54 -1.44
C VAL A 45 -12.79 3.88 -2.59
N GLU A 46 -12.77 4.50 -3.77
CA GLU A 46 -12.05 3.99 -4.92
C GLU A 46 -10.53 4.14 -4.76
N GLU A 47 -10.04 5.23 -4.16
CA GLU A 47 -8.62 5.35 -3.79
C GLU A 47 -8.20 4.28 -2.77
N GLN A 48 -9.06 3.98 -1.80
CA GLN A 48 -8.80 2.94 -0.81
C GLN A 48 -8.87 1.54 -1.44
N GLU A 49 -9.82 1.27 -2.34
CA GLU A 49 -9.89 0.01 -3.10
C GLU A 49 -8.74 -0.13 -4.09
N SER A 50 -8.28 0.95 -4.72
CA SER A 50 -7.14 0.92 -5.64
C SER A 50 -5.83 0.70 -4.88
N ALA A 51 -5.68 1.30 -3.69
CA ALA A 51 -4.59 1.00 -2.76
C ALA A 51 -4.64 -0.47 -2.28
N GLU A 52 -5.83 -1.02 -2.10
CA GLU A 52 -6.05 -2.37 -1.59
C GLU A 52 -5.99 -3.46 -2.70
N ALA A 53 -6.31 -3.11 -3.94
CA ALA A 53 -6.16 -3.94 -5.14
C ALA A 53 -4.71 -3.95 -5.62
N ALA A 54 -3.97 -2.85 -5.44
CA ALA A 54 -2.52 -2.79 -5.62
C ALA A 54 -1.75 -3.45 -4.46
N ALA A 55 -2.43 -3.84 -3.37
CA ALA A 55 -1.79 -4.48 -2.23
C ALA A 55 -1.30 -5.88 -2.60
N ILE A 56 -0.05 -5.94 -3.04
CA ILE A 56 0.64 -7.20 -3.34
C ILE A 56 0.85 -7.95 -2.04
N LYS A 57 0.33 -9.17 -1.97
CA LYS A 57 0.43 -10.00 -0.76
C LYS A 57 1.63 -10.94 -0.84
N ASP A 58 2.29 -11.14 0.29
CA ASP A 58 3.35 -12.12 0.43
C ASP A 58 2.79 -13.56 0.44
N VAL A 59 3.68 -14.55 0.55
CA VAL A 59 3.29 -15.98 0.65
C VAL A 59 2.33 -16.29 1.82
N ASN A 60 2.36 -15.51 2.92
CA ASN A 60 1.48 -15.67 4.07
C ASN A 60 0.20 -14.82 3.99
N GLY A 61 0.03 -14.03 2.92
CA GLY A 61 -1.14 -13.16 2.75
C GLY A 61 -1.03 -11.80 3.43
N ALA A 62 0.14 -11.43 3.98
CA ALA A 62 0.40 -10.10 4.51
C ALA A 62 0.53 -9.09 3.35
N LYS A 63 -0.09 -7.92 3.52
CA LYS A 63 0.05 -6.79 2.58
C LYS A 63 1.49 -6.29 2.61
N LEU A 64 2.09 -6.17 1.43
CA LEU A 64 3.42 -5.61 1.22
C LEU A 64 3.29 -4.19 0.68
N GLU A 65 4.08 -3.29 1.26
CA GLU A 65 4.08 -1.87 0.93
C GLU A 65 5.49 -1.39 0.55
N GLN A 66 5.58 -0.19 -0.02
CA GLN A 66 6.87 0.41 -0.29
C GLN A 66 7.61 0.72 1.02
N GLY A 67 8.88 0.30 1.11
CA GLY A 67 9.73 0.47 2.31
C GLY A 67 9.68 -0.71 3.27
N ASP A 68 8.84 -1.72 3.02
CA ASP A 68 8.70 -2.87 3.91
C ASP A 68 9.89 -3.83 3.80
N LYS A 69 10.19 -4.50 4.92
CA LYS A 69 11.28 -5.50 4.98
C LYS A 69 10.72 -6.87 4.63
N VAL A 70 11.41 -7.57 3.74
CA VAL A 70 11.02 -8.91 3.30
C VAL A 70 12.15 -9.91 3.44
N ILE A 71 11.79 -11.16 3.69
CA ILE A 71 12.69 -12.31 3.76
C ILE A 71 12.35 -13.27 2.64
N PHE A 72 13.37 -13.74 1.92
CA PHE A 72 13.20 -14.75 0.88
C PHE A 72 13.04 -16.14 1.49
N ILE A 73 12.01 -16.86 1.05
CA ILE A 73 11.66 -18.19 1.56
C ILE A 73 12.14 -19.35 0.68
N LYS A 74 12.76 -19.05 -0.46
CA LYS A 74 13.34 -20.04 -1.38
C LYS A 74 14.66 -19.54 -1.93
N ASP A 75 15.49 -20.46 -2.40
CA ASP A 75 16.63 -20.12 -3.24
C ASP A 75 16.16 -19.69 -4.63
N LEU A 76 16.72 -18.59 -5.12
CA LEU A 76 16.42 -18.04 -6.43
C LEU A 76 17.72 -17.79 -7.18
N LYS A 77 17.78 -18.25 -8.42
CA LYS A 77 18.86 -17.89 -9.34
C LYS A 77 18.53 -16.55 -9.98
N ILE A 78 19.42 -15.58 -9.81
CA ILE A 78 19.23 -14.24 -10.37
C ILE A 78 19.54 -14.30 -11.86
N LYS A 79 18.58 -13.89 -12.69
CA LYS A 79 18.80 -13.79 -14.14
C LYS A 79 19.80 -12.66 -14.40
N GLY A 80 20.95 -12.98 -15.01
CA GLY A 80 22.03 -12.01 -15.27
C GLY A 80 23.16 -11.99 -14.23
N SER A 81 23.13 -12.87 -13.22
CA SER A 81 24.23 -13.04 -12.27
C SER A 81 24.50 -14.51 -11.98
N SER A 82 25.77 -14.88 -11.80
CA SER A 82 26.16 -16.24 -11.39
C SER A 82 25.94 -16.50 -9.90
N LYS A 83 25.51 -15.48 -9.14
CA LYS A 83 25.18 -15.60 -7.72
C LYS A 83 23.75 -16.13 -7.53
N VAL A 84 23.61 -17.08 -6.62
CA VAL A 84 22.32 -17.63 -6.19
C VAL A 84 21.91 -16.91 -4.90
N LEU A 85 20.70 -16.36 -4.88
CA LEU A 85 20.10 -15.83 -3.66
C LEU A 85 19.65 -17.03 -2.81
N LYS A 86 20.25 -17.20 -1.63
CA LYS A 86 19.84 -18.27 -0.72
C LYS A 86 18.61 -17.86 0.09
N ILE A 87 17.85 -18.87 0.51
CA ILE A 87 16.79 -18.72 1.51
C ILE A 87 17.31 -17.99 2.75
N GLY A 88 16.50 -17.09 3.30
CA GLY A 88 16.85 -16.27 4.46
C GLY A 88 17.52 -14.93 4.11
N ALA A 89 17.75 -14.63 2.83
CA ALA A 89 18.15 -13.30 2.41
C ALA A 89 17.11 -12.25 2.82
N LYS A 90 17.57 -11.09 3.25
CA LYS A 90 16.73 -9.96 3.65
C LYS A 90 16.79 -8.88 2.58
N GLY A 91 15.64 -8.39 2.17
CA GLY A 91 15.50 -7.28 1.24
C GLY A 91 14.55 -6.22 1.76
N VAL A 92 14.56 -5.06 1.11
CA VAL A 92 13.63 -3.96 1.36
C VAL A 92 12.90 -3.65 0.07
N ILE A 93 11.57 -3.53 0.13
CA ILE A 93 10.74 -3.16 -1.02
C ILE A 93 10.99 -1.69 -1.33
N ARG A 94 11.37 -1.40 -2.57
CA ARG A 94 11.71 -0.04 -3.00
C ARG A 94 10.64 0.59 -3.88
N ARG A 95 9.99 -0.23 -4.71
CA ARG A 95 8.75 0.12 -5.41
C ARG A 95 7.93 -1.14 -5.65
N ILE A 96 6.63 -0.96 -5.76
CA ILE A 96 5.70 -1.98 -6.23
C ILE A 96 5.44 -1.67 -7.71
N VAL A 97 5.51 -2.69 -8.54
CA VAL A 97 5.26 -2.59 -9.99
C VAL A 97 4.10 -3.50 -10.32
N GLU A 98 3.10 -2.97 -11.02
CA GLU A 98 1.98 -3.75 -11.53
C GLU A 98 2.45 -4.56 -12.75
N GLY A 99 3.09 -5.70 -12.48
CA GLY A 99 3.59 -6.65 -13.48
C GLY A 99 2.99 -8.04 -13.30
N LYS A 100 2.82 -8.81 -14.38
CA LYS A 100 2.34 -10.20 -14.31
C LYS A 100 3.39 -11.19 -13.78
N ASP A 101 4.66 -10.95 -14.07
CA ASP A 101 5.76 -11.86 -13.72
C ASP A 101 6.61 -11.36 -12.54
N HIS A 102 6.93 -10.06 -12.53
CA HIS A 102 7.72 -9.43 -11.48
C HIS A 102 6.99 -8.20 -10.96
N GLN A 103 6.72 -8.23 -9.66
CA GLN A 103 5.74 -7.37 -9.01
C GLN A 103 6.39 -6.45 -7.97
N LEU A 104 7.51 -6.88 -7.39
CA LEU A 104 8.17 -6.18 -6.30
C LEU A 104 9.60 -5.87 -6.73
N ASP A 105 9.96 -4.59 -6.71
CA ASP A 105 11.35 -4.18 -6.82
C ASP A 105 11.96 -4.15 -5.42
N CYS A 106 12.82 -5.11 -5.14
CA CYS A 106 13.44 -5.30 -3.84
C CYS A 106 14.93 -4.99 -3.91
N LYS A 107 15.43 -4.26 -2.94
CA LYS A 107 16.87 -4.07 -2.73
C LYS A 107 17.39 -5.06 -1.70
N ILE A 108 18.39 -5.84 -2.07
CA ILE A 108 19.03 -6.85 -1.23
C ILE A 108 20.46 -6.44 -0.94
N ASP A 109 20.86 -6.53 0.33
CA ASP A 109 22.22 -6.18 0.76
C ASP A 109 23.25 -7.13 0.13
N GLY A 110 24.28 -6.57 -0.51
CA GLY A 110 25.33 -7.33 -1.20
C GLY A 110 25.01 -7.86 -2.60
N ILE A 111 23.79 -7.68 -3.10
CA ILE A 111 23.36 -8.10 -4.45
C ILE A 111 22.85 -6.91 -5.27
N GLY A 112 22.18 -5.94 -4.65
CA GLY A 112 21.64 -4.77 -5.31
C GLY A 112 20.13 -4.81 -5.47
N GLU A 113 19.62 -4.05 -6.44
CA GLU A 113 18.20 -3.99 -6.79
C GLU A 113 17.82 -5.12 -7.75
N MET A 114 16.68 -5.77 -7.49
CA MET A 114 16.13 -6.79 -8.36
C MET A 114 14.61 -6.84 -8.28
N MET A 115 14.00 -7.24 -9.38
CA MET A 115 12.57 -7.50 -9.44
C MET A 115 12.27 -8.95 -9.06
N VAL A 116 11.35 -9.14 -8.13
CA VAL A 116 10.95 -10.45 -7.60
C VAL A 116 9.43 -10.58 -7.56
N THR A 117 8.95 -11.82 -7.54
CA THR A 117 7.54 -12.14 -7.39
C THR A 117 7.18 -12.29 -5.91
N ALA A 118 6.03 -11.75 -5.50
CA ALA A 118 5.57 -11.76 -4.10
C ALA A 118 5.42 -13.17 -3.50
N LYS A 119 5.22 -14.18 -4.34
CA LYS A 119 5.11 -15.60 -3.96
C LYS A 119 6.38 -16.20 -3.32
N TYR A 120 7.54 -15.55 -3.48
CA TYR A 120 8.83 -16.05 -2.97
C TYR A 120 9.37 -15.26 -1.78
N VAL A 121 8.64 -14.24 -1.35
CA VAL A 121 9.01 -13.38 -0.24
C VAL A 121 7.98 -13.50 0.86
N LYS A 122 8.42 -13.28 2.09
CA LYS A 122 7.57 -13.05 3.25
C LYS A 122 7.88 -11.73 3.90
N LYS A 123 6.87 -11.08 4.49
CA LYS A 123 7.11 -9.90 5.36
C LYS A 123 7.96 -10.32 6.57
N ALA A 124 8.95 -9.50 6.92
CA ALA A 124 9.97 -9.78 7.93
C ALA A 124 9.54 -9.37 9.33
#